data_AF-R4WE30-F1
#
_entry.id   AF-R4WE30-F1
#
_cell.length_a   1.000
_cell.length_b   1.000
_cell.length_c   1.000
_cell.angle_alpha   90.00
_cell.angle_beta   90.00
_cell.angle_gamma   90.00
#
_symmetry.space_group_name_H-M   'P 1'
#
loop_
_entity.id
_entity.type
_entity.pdbx_description
1 polymer ?
#
loop_
_entity_poly.entity_id
_entity_poly.type
_entity_poly.pdbx_seq_one_letter_code
_entity_poly.pdbx_strand_id
1 'polypeptide(L)'
;MAAREEEKKQASRMESIVKNYEKKNQELEEREVEVRYRLQMLENTMPALMMWNMWRMMMAMQGQGVGAGVGVGGYPPSAPIPLASGNPKEEELILKLQALESRLNTENRMLQESRNAEEVLRNKVQDLERLLDSKDTNIMHILDRDALQDVEAFEKLSRMAKERVEMDRRIKDLELKEKMYQETLQQVDGMFADMEGNYTKQLQEKDDALYTKENQLAESEHKLRQASKLSEMNFQLQERLVQLESEMKRLTESLKKREAEREALEKEERRLNQELQDCLRELDVLKQEIEGPMKGQLEVQKKKALYLEEQLDKSQAEKLNLEAEHKNEVSTLKNRINQLNRELMESDVTIGELREEVQTLEMAIDDLRYMMSIEKANKEELKREFEAKIEEKERELEELRESMKSKPPAKSLRDELEEMIGLERDIVSTMVSGMGQDYSEELDVEDVANQQQLHITPNLSSKNPTELSKGDIELLNSKPPEPKQRLRNELKSKTVHEIKSLLKEIDGGEPLLDYESTKGIHDDRPIQSNYLPLDCQIAQDAVNTSSGKNIKGTVDNLTKAFQHSKTCKTCNEALGTFLGDLIKELGVRLPSVNVSIIRFTLVFLSFKSR
;
A
#
# COMPACT_ATOMS: atom_id res chain seq x y z
N MET A 1 -4.72 -39.85 2.19
CA MET A 1 -5.59 -39.50 1.04
C MET A 1 -5.17 -38.16 0.45
N ALA A 2 -5.29 -37.05 1.19
CA ALA A 2 -4.96 -35.69 0.72
C ALA A 2 -3.62 -35.55 -0.03
N ALA A 3 -2.50 -36.01 0.55
CA ALA A 3 -1.17 -35.91 -0.09
C ALA A 3 -1.13 -36.53 -1.52
N ARG A 4 -1.77 -37.68 -1.74
CA ARG A 4 -1.87 -38.32 -3.06
C ARG A 4 -2.75 -37.55 -4.06
N GLU A 5 -3.62 -36.67 -3.57
CA GLU A 5 -4.42 -35.80 -4.42
C GLU A 5 -3.65 -34.53 -4.79
N GLU A 6 -2.83 -34.02 -3.86
CA GLU A 6 -1.93 -32.89 -4.08
C GLU A 6 -0.80 -33.25 -5.06
N GLU A 7 -0.17 -34.42 -4.90
CA GLU A 7 0.79 -34.99 -5.86
C GLU A 7 0.19 -35.07 -7.28
N LYS A 8 -1.07 -35.53 -7.41
CA LYS A 8 -1.79 -35.57 -8.70
C LYS A 8 -2.05 -34.18 -9.28
N LYS A 9 -2.41 -33.21 -8.45
CA LYS A 9 -2.59 -31.81 -8.86
C LYS A 9 -1.27 -31.18 -9.31
N GLN A 10 -0.16 -31.48 -8.62
CA GLN A 10 1.18 -31.02 -9.01
C GLN A 10 1.66 -31.67 -10.31
N ALA A 11 1.47 -32.99 -10.47
CA ALA A 11 1.78 -33.71 -11.70
C ALA A 11 0.98 -33.16 -12.90
N SER A 12 -0.32 -32.93 -12.75
CA SER A 12 -1.17 -32.35 -13.81
C SER A 12 -0.77 -30.90 -14.17
N ARG A 13 -0.36 -30.08 -13.19
CA ARG A 13 0.22 -28.76 -13.46
C ARG A 13 1.53 -28.86 -14.24
N MET A 14 2.41 -29.79 -13.87
CA MET A 14 3.67 -30.02 -14.58
C MET A 14 3.44 -30.49 -16.02
N GLU A 15 2.52 -31.43 -16.23
CA GLU A 15 2.14 -31.92 -17.56
C GLU A 15 1.58 -30.81 -18.46
N SER A 16 0.75 -29.91 -17.89
CA SER A 16 0.25 -28.72 -18.59
C SER A 16 1.37 -27.75 -18.97
N ILE A 17 2.35 -27.55 -18.09
CA ILE A 17 3.54 -26.71 -18.38
C ILE A 17 4.37 -27.34 -19.51
N VAL A 18 4.63 -28.66 -19.47
CA VAL A 18 5.36 -29.38 -20.52
C VAL A 18 4.66 -29.25 -21.87
N LYS A 19 3.35 -29.51 -21.94
CA LYS A 19 2.56 -29.38 -23.19
C LYS A 19 2.58 -27.96 -23.76
N ASN A 20 2.58 -26.93 -22.91
CA ASN A 20 2.73 -25.55 -23.34
C ASN A 20 4.12 -25.25 -23.91
N TYR A 21 5.18 -25.84 -23.35
CA TYR A 21 6.54 -25.74 -23.91
C TYR A 21 6.69 -26.52 -25.22
N GLU A 22 6.14 -27.73 -25.32
CA GLU A 22 6.12 -28.54 -26.55
C GLU A 22 5.42 -27.79 -27.69
N LYS A 23 4.21 -27.25 -27.44
CA LYS A 23 3.49 -26.43 -28.41
C LYS A 23 4.28 -25.20 -28.82
N LYS A 24 4.87 -24.48 -27.86
CA LYS A 24 5.69 -23.29 -28.14
C LYS A 24 6.95 -23.63 -28.93
N ASN A 25 7.52 -24.82 -28.75
CA ASN A 25 8.64 -25.31 -29.54
C ASN A 25 8.22 -25.59 -30.99
N GLN A 26 7.07 -26.24 -31.21
CA GLN A 26 6.49 -26.42 -32.55
C GLN A 26 6.23 -25.08 -33.26
N GLU A 27 5.62 -24.10 -32.56
CA GLU A 27 5.41 -22.73 -33.10
C GLU A 27 6.72 -21.99 -33.44
N LEU A 28 7.86 -22.38 -32.85
CA LEU A 28 9.18 -21.83 -33.18
C LEU A 28 9.82 -22.58 -34.35
N GLU A 29 9.69 -23.90 -34.42
CA GLU A 29 10.15 -24.72 -35.55
C GLU A 29 9.43 -24.34 -36.85
N GLU A 30 8.10 -24.15 -36.81
CA GLU A 30 7.32 -23.66 -37.95
C GLU A 30 7.81 -22.28 -38.45
N ARG A 31 8.06 -21.34 -37.53
CA ARG A 31 8.61 -20.01 -37.87
C ARG A 31 10.03 -20.09 -38.40
N GLU A 32 10.86 -21.00 -37.89
CA GLU A 32 12.20 -21.20 -38.41
C GLU A 32 12.16 -21.72 -39.85
N VAL A 33 11.28 -22.69 -40.15
CA VAL A 33 11.06 -23.19 -41.51
C VAL A 33 10.55 -22.07 -42.43
N GLU A 34 9.60 -21.25 -41.98
CA GLU A 34 9.12 -20.11 -42.77
C GLU A 34 10.23 -19.09 -43.07
N VAL A 35 11.05 -18.75 -42.07
CA VAL A 35 12.18 -17.81 -42.23
C VAL A 35 13.24 -18.39 -43.17
N ARG A 36 13.57 -19.68 -43.06
CA ARG A 36 14.48 -20.37 -44.00
C ARG A 36 13.95 -20.34 -45.43
N TYR A 37 12.66 -20.57 -45.64
CA TYR A 37 12.02 -20.47 -46.95
C TYR A 37 12.05 -19.05 -47.54
N ARG A 38 11.74 -18.03 -46.71
CA ARG A 38 11.84 -16.62 -47.11
C ARG A 38 13.28 -16.21 -47.44
N LEU A 39 14.27 -16.72 -46.70
CA LEU A 39 15.69 -16.50 -46.98
C LEU A 39 16.10 -17.13 -48.32
N GLN A 40 15.72 -18.38 -48.57
CA GLN A 40 15.97 -19.06 -49.84
C GLN A 40 15.33 -18.34 -51.04
N MET A 41 14.11 -17.80 -50.86
CA MET A 41 13.46 -16.94 -51.87
C MET A 41 14.25 -15.66 -52.14
N LEU A 42 14.82 -15.02 -51.12
CA LEU A 42 15.68 -13.84 -51.27
C LEU A 42 17.02 -14.19 -51.95
N GLU A 43 17.67 -15.28 -51.55
CA GLU A 43 18.90 -15.78 -52.17
C GLU A 43 18.71 -16.09 -53.67
N ASN A 44 17.57 -16.67 -54.05
CA ASN A 44 17.23 -16.95 -55.45
C ASN A 44 16.88 -15.70 -56.26
N THR A 45 16.27 -14.67 -55.66
CA THR A 45 15.82 -13.45 -56.37
C THR A 45 16.85 -12.33 -56.38
N MET A 46 17.77 -12.29 -55.42
CA MET A 46 18.78 -11.23 -55.31
C MET A 46 19.72 -11.14 -56.52
N PRO A 47 20.21 -12.25 -57.13
CA PRO A 47 20.99 -12.18 -58.37
C PRO A 47 20.24 -11.51 -59.53
N ALA A 48 18.94 -11.77 -59.66
CA ALA A 48 18.11 -11.14 -60.70
C ALA A 48 17.94 -9.63 -60.46
N LEU A 49 17.71 -9.22 -59.20
CA LEU A 49 17.64 -7.80 -58.81
C LEU A 49 18.99 -7.08 -59.01
N MET A 50 20.11 -7.76 -58.76
CA MET A 50 21.46 -7.23 -59.03
C MET A 50 21.71 -7.05 -60.52
N MET A 51 21.38 -8.05 -61.35
CA MET A 51 21.49 -7.95 -62.82
C MET A 51 20.61 -6.83 -63.38
N TRP A 52 19.36 -6.69 -62.90
CA TRP A 52 18.47 -5.61 -63.31
C TRP A 52 19.03 -4.22 -62.97
N ASN A 53 19.57 -4.05 -61.75
CA ASN A 53 20.20 -2.80 -61.34
C ASN A 53 21.48 -2.49 -62.15
N MET A 54 22.31 -3.51 -62.43
CA MET A 54 23.49 -3.36 -63.29
C MET A 54 23.11 -2.95 -64.71
N TRP A 55 22.10 -3.60 -65.32
CA TRP A 55 21.58 -3.23 -66.64
C TRP A 55 21.05 -1.79 -66.66
N ARG A 56 20.26 -1.41 -65.63
CA ARG A 56 19.74 -0.04 -65.51
C ARG A 56 20.86 1.01 -65.40
N MET A 57 21.94 0.73 -64.66
CA MET A 57 23.11 1.62 -64.62
C MET A 57 23.84 1.66 -65.97
N MET A 58 24.00 0.54 -66.65
CA MET A 58 24.63 0.47 -67.97
C MET A 58 23.88 1.31 -69.02
N MET A 59 22.54 1.21 -69.03
CA MET A 59 21.67 2.03 -69.89
C MET A 59 21.77 3.52 -69.54
N ALA A 60 21.80 3.86 -68.24
CA ALA A 60 21.95 5.25 -67.80
C ALA A 60 23.30 5.86 -68.22
N MET A 61 24.39 5.07 -68.22
CA MET A 61 25.71 5.53 -68.66
C MET A 61 25.86 5.58 -70.19
N GLN A 62 25.16 4.73 -70.95
CA GLN A 62 25.13 4.83 -72.42
C GLN A 62 24.32 6.03 -72.93
N GLY A 63 23.32 6.51 -72.17
CA GLY A 63 22.50 7.66 -72.52
C GLY A 63 23.18 9.04 -72.42
N GLN A 64 24.44 9.12 -72.00
CA GLN A 64 25.13 10.39 -71.69
C GLN A 64 26.31 10.71 -72.64
N GLY A 65 26.41 10.02 -73.78
CA GLY A 65 27.65 9.93 -74.59
C GLY A 65 27.75 10.74 -75.90
N VAL A 66 26.68 11.37 -76.41
CA VAL A 66 26.70 12.29 -77.59
C VAL A 66 25.47 13.21 -77.48
N GLY A 67 25.50 14.53 -77.69
CA GLY A 67 26.60 15.48 -77.92
C GLY A 67 25.99 16.80 -78.42
N ALA A 68 26.10 17.89 -77.65
CA ALA A 68 25.47 19.17 -77.99
C ALA A 68 26.32 20.40 -77.59
N GLY A 69 26.59 21.27 -78.56
CA GLY A 69 27.25 22.58 -78.38
C GLY A 69 28.74 22.62 -78.78
N VAL A 70 29.26 23.67 -79.42
CA VAL A 70 28.65 24.94 -79.90
C VAL A 70 29.45 25.51 -81.09
N GLY A 71 28.75 25.96 -82.15
CA GLY A 71 29.06 27.17 -82.93
C GLY A 71 30.15 27.18 -84.01
N VAL A 72 29.81 27.66 -85.22
CA VAL A 72 30.32 28.92 -85.86
C VAL A 72 29.59 29.12 -87.21
N GLY A 73 29.44 30.37 -87.64
CA GLY A 73 28.44 30.83 -88.62
C GLY A 73 28.62 30.45 -90.10
N GLY A 74 27.60 30.80 -90.90
CA GLY A 74 27.58 30.58 -92.36
C GLY A 74 26.20 30.80 -93.01
N TYR A 75 25.95 32.04 -93.44
CA TYR A 75 24.93 32.54 -94.39
C TYR A 75 23.94 31.57 -95.10
N PRO A 76 22.65 31.96 -95.20
CA PRO A 76 21.84 31.78 -96.41
C PRO A 76 21.90 33.03 -97.31
N PRO A 77 21.89 32.90 -98.66
CA PRO A 77 21.83 34.05 -99.57
C PRO A 77 20.39 34.51 -99.82
N SER A 78 20.11 35.80 -99.57
CA SER A 78 18.84 36.44 -99.93
C SER A 78 19.04 37.89 -100.40
N ALA A 79 19.11 38.08 -101.73
CA ALA A 79 18.85 39.32 -102.49
C ALA A 79 18.97 39.03 -104.01
N PRO A 80 18.37 39.82 -104.94
CA PRO A 80 18.58 41.27 -105.12
C PRO A 80 17.43 42.14 -104.51
N ILE A 81 17.60 43.25 -103.76
CA ILE A 81 18.18 44.60 -104.00
C ILE A 81 17.72 45.36 -105.30
N PRO A 82 17.60 46.72 -105.33
CA PRO A 82 16.39 47.48 -104.92
C PRO A 82 16.08 48.70 -105.86
N LEU A 83 15.48 49.78 -105.30
CA LEU A 83 15.23 51.14 -105.85
C LEU A 83 14.03 51.23 -106.82
N ALA A 84 13.25 52.32 -106.86
CA ALA A 84 13.33 53.62 -106.17
C ALA A 84 11.93 54.14 -105.76
N SER A 85 11.87 55.24 -105.00
CA SER A 85 10.63 55.96 -104.69
C SER A 85 9.99 56.55 -105.96
N GLY A 86 8.79 56.07 -106.32
CA GLY A 86 7.97 56.60 -107.43
C GLY A 86 6.61 57.11 -106.93
N ASN A 87 6.08 58.14 -107.57
CA ASN A 87 4.76 58.71 -107.25
C ASN A 87 3.65 57.72 -107.63
N PRO A 88 2.54 57.58 -106.87
CA PRO A 88 1.43 56.67 -107.18
C PRO A 88 0.61 57.03 -108.45
N LYS A 89 1.09 57.97 -109.27
CA LYS A 89 0.57 58.29 -110.61
C LYS A 89 1.41 57.72 -111.76
N GLU A 90 2.65 57.31 -111.48
CA GLU A 90 3.59 56.83 -112.48
C GLU A 90 3.39 55.33 -112.76
N GLU A 91 3.06 54.57 -111.71
CA GLU A 91 2.73 53.14 -111.77
C GLU A 91 1.44 52.87 -112.61
N GLU A 92 0.44 53.75 -112.53
CA GLU A 92 -0.77 53.68 -113.37
C GLU A 92 -0.47 53.93 -114.86
N LEU A 93 0.51 54.79 -115.18
CA LEU A 93 0.94 55.07 -116.54
C LEU A 93 1.75 53.91 -117.13
N ILE A 94 2.59 53.25 -116.32
CA ILE A 94 3.33 52.04 -116.73
C ILE A 94 2.35 50.90 -117.05
N LEU A 95 1.34 50.67 -116.21
CA LEU A 95 0.28 49.69 -116.46
C LEU A 95 -0.52 50.01 -117.74
N LYS A 96 -0.82 51.28 -118.01
CA LYS A 96 -1.49 51.71 -119.25
C LYS A 96 -0.60 51.55 -120.49
N LEU A 97 0.71 51.76 -120.38
CA LEU A 97 1.65 51.50 -121.47
C LEU A 97 1.74 50.00 -121.80
N GLN A 98 1.88 49.13 -120.80
CA GLN A 98 1.84 47.67 -121.00
C GLN A 98 0.51 47.20 -121.61
N ALA A 99 -0.63 47.80 -121.22
CA ALA A 99 -1.95 47.49 -121.80
C ALA A 99 -2.09 47.93 -123.27
N LEU A 100 -1.40 48.98 -123.70
CA LEU A 100 -1.36 49.41 -125.10
C LEU A 100 -0.37 48.59 -125.94
N GLU A 101 0.79 48.27 -125.39
CA GLU A 101 1.83 47.46 -126.06
C GLU A 101 1.35 46.03 -126.32
N SER A 102 0.65 45.42 -125.35
CA SER A 102 -0.02 44.13 -125.54
C SER A 102 -1.11 44.17 -126.61
N ARG A 103 -1.91 45.24 -126.68
CA ARG A 103 -2.89 45.44 -127.76
C ARG A 103 -2.25 45.57 -129.14
N LEU A 104 -1.21 46.37 -129.28
CA LEU A 104 -0.48 46.55 -130.54
C LEU A 104 0.13 45.22 -131.04
N ASN A 105 0.67 44.41 -130.11
CA ASN A 105 1.17 43.07 -130.43
C ASN A 105 0.06 42.12 -130.89
N THR A 106 -1.15 42.19 -130.32
CA THR A 106 -2.29 41.40 -130.83
C THR A 106 -2.76 41.82 -132.22
N GLU A 107 -2.79 43.13 -132.54
CA GLU A 107 -3.16 43.60 -133.88
C GLU A 107 -2.11 43.21 -134.94
N ASN A 108 -0.82 43.39 -134.66
CA ASN A 108 0.25 42.96 -135.55
C ASN A 108 0.20 41.45 -135.84
N ARG A 109 -0.12 40.63 -134.83
CA ARG A 109 -0.31 39.19 -135.01
C ARG A 109 -1.49 38.88 -135.93
N MET A 110 -2.65 39.52 -135.75
CA MET A 110 -3.81 39.30 -136.63
C MET A 110 -3.55 39.75 -138.07
N LEU A 111 -2.81 40.86 -138.28
CA LEU A 111 -2.39 41.29 -139.62
C LEU A 111 -1.47 40.27 -140.31
N GLN A 112 -0.56 39.64 -139.56
CA GLN A 112 0.31 38.59 -140.07
C GLN A 112 -0.47 37.30 -140.40
N GLU A 113 -1.39 36.88 -139.53
CA GLU A 113 -2.31 35.77 -139.79
C GLU A 113 -3.18 36.03 -141.05
N SER A 114 -3.65 37.26 -141.26
CA SER A 114 -4.41 37.65 -142.46
C SER A 114 -3.58 37.59 -143.75
N ARG A 115 -2.29 37.99 -143.72
CA ARG A 115 -1.42 37.90 -144.90
C ARG A 115 -1.15 36.45 -145.29
N ASN A 116 -0.89 35.59 -144.30
CA ASN A 116 -0.70 34.16 -144.54
C ASN A 116 -1.96 33.51 -145.14
N ALA A 117 -3.16 33.92 -144.69
CA ALA A 117 -4.42 33.44 -145.26
C ALA A 117 -4.62 33.88 -146.73
N GLU A 118 -4.23 35.10 -147.09
CA GLU A 118 -4.29 35.58 -148.48
C GLU A 118 -3.34 34.77 -149.39
N GLU A 119 -2.12 34.48 -148.93
CA GLU A 119 -1.14 33.70 -149.71
C GLU A 119 -1.59 32.25 -149.92
N VAL A 120 -2.20 31.61 -148.91
CA VAL A 120 -2.84 30.29 -149.05
C VAL A 120 -3.99 30.32 -150.07
N LEU A 121 -4.77 31.40 -150.13
CA LEU A 121 -5.83 31.55 -151.13
C LEU A 121 -5.28 31.74 -152.55
N ARG A 122 -4.21 32.54 -152.72
CA ARG A 122 -3.52 32.69 -154.02
C ARG A 122 -2.99 31.35 -154.53
N ASN A 123 -2.35 30.56 -153.67
CA ASN A 123 -1.87 29.22 -154.03
C ASN A 123 -3.02 28.29 -154.45
N LYS A 124 -4.15 28.30 -153.72
CA LYS A 124 -5.34 27.50 -154.09
C LYS A 124 -5.95 27.91 -155.43
N VAL A 125 -5.97 29.20 -155.78
CA VAL A 125 -6.42 29.66 -157.10
C VAL A 125 -5.50 29.11 -158.19
N GLN A 126 -4.18 29.21 -157.99
CA GLN A 126 -3.18 28.72 -158.95
C GLN A 126 -3.18 27.18 -159.10
N ASP A 127 -3.51 26.44 -158.04
CA ASP A 127 -3.74 25.00 -158.11
C ASP A 127 -5.03 24.66 -158.87
N LEU A 128 -6.11 25.45 -158.71
CA LEU A 128 -7.36 25.26 -159.45
C LEU A 128 -7.22 25.55 -160.95
N GLU A 129 -6.44 26.56 -161.33
CA GLU A 129 -6.08 26.84 -162.73
C GLU A 129 -5.35 25.65 -163.36
N ARG A 130 -4.29 25.14 -162.71
CA ARG A 130 -3.58 23.92 -163.15
C ARG A 130 -4.49 22.69 -163.24
N LEU A 131 -5.50 22.58 -162.37
CA LEU A 131 -6.44 21.46 -162.37
C LEU A 131 -7.44 21.55 -163.52
N LEU A 132 -7.83 22.75 -163.96
CA LEU A 132 -8.63 22.97 -165.17
C LEU A 132 -7.86 22.54 -166.43
N ASP A 133 -6.63 23.02 -166.62
CA ASP A 133 -5.77 22.59 -167.75
C ASP A 133 -5.57 21.06 -167.79
N SER A 134 -5.46 20.42 -166.62
CA SER A 134 -5.33 18.96 -166.50
C SER A 134 -6.62 18.20 -166.85
N LYS A 135 -7.79 18.85 -166.81
CA LYS A 135 -9.07 18.21 -167.13
C LYS A 135 -9.36 18.24 -168.62
N ASP A 136 -9.08 19.36 -169.30
CA ASP A 136 -9.27 19.46 -170.74
C ASP A 136 -8.35 18.49 -171.51
N THR A 137 -7.12 18.29 -171.01
CA THR A 137 -6.20 17.26 -171.52
C THR A 137 -6.64 15.82 -171.23
N ASN A 138 -7.29 15.55 -170.09
CA ASN A 138 -7.87 14.22 -169.81
C ASN A 138 -9.14 13.93 -170.62
N ILE A 139 -9.98 14.94 -170.91
CA ILE A 139 -11.18 14.76 -171.74
C ILE A 139 -10.80 14.38 -173.18
N MET A 140 -9.76 15.00 -173.74
CA MET A 140 -9.14 14.58 -175.02
C MET A 140 -8.79 13.08 -175.02
N HIS A 141 -8.10 12.58 -174.00
CA HIS A 141 -7.68 11.18 -173.92
C HIS A 141 -8.82 10.17 -173.68
N ILE A 142 -10.01 10.60 -173.26
CA ILE A 142 -11.17 9.72 -173.08
C ILE A 142 -11.91 9.51 -174.42
N LEU A 143 -11.85 10.47 -175.34
CA LEU A 143 -12.54 10.40 -176.65
C LEU A 143 -11.81 9.52 -177.69
N ASP A 144 -10.53 9.19 -177.45
CA ASP A 144 -9.65 8.46 -178.37
C ASP A 144 -9.35 7.00 -177.91
N ARG A 145 -10.07 6.45 -176.93
CA ARG A 145 -9.82 5.08 -176.41
C ARG A 145 -10.62 4.00 -177.13
N ASP A 146 -9.90 2.94 -177.50
CA ASP A 146 -10.46 1.71 -178.07
C ASP A 146 -11.34 0.95 -177.06
N ALA A 147 -12.56 0.60 -177.47
CA ALA A 147 -13.59 0.00 -176.61
C ALA A 147 -13.18 -1.32 -175.92
N LEU A 148 -12.17 -2.03 -176.43
CA LEU A 148 -11.62 -3.24 -175.80
C LEU A 148 -10.88 -2.94 -174.49
N GLN A 149 -10.20 -1.80 -174.38
CA GLN A 149 -9.49 -1.44 -173.14
C GLN A 149 -10.44 -1.02 -172.01
N ASP A 150 -11.64 -0.54 -172.35
CA ASP A 150 -12.65 -0.17 -171.37
C ASP A 150 -13.33 -1.40 -170.75
N VAL A 151 -13.45 -2.51 -171.51
CA VAL A 151 -13.92 -3.79 -170.96
C VAL A 151 -12.92 -4.33 -169.92
N GLU A 152 -11.63 -4.34 -170.22
CA GLU A 152 -10.60 -4.81 -169.28
C GLU A 152 -10.49 -3.90 -168.04
N ALA A 153 -10.58 -2.58 -168.22
CA ALA A 153 -10.66 -1.62 -167.12
C ALA A 153 -11.90 -1.85 -166.24
N PHE A 154 -13.05 -2.14 -166.85
CA PHE A 154 -14.29 -2.45 -166.13
C PHE A 154 -14.21 -3.78 -165.36
N GLU A 155 -13.60 -4.83 -165.92
CA GLU A 155 -13.34 -6.08 -165.19
C GLU A 155 -12.37 -5.89 -164.02
N LYS A 156 -11.34 -5.06 -164.19
CA LYS A 156 -10.41 -4.72 -163.10
C LYS A 156 -11.11 -3.92 -162.00
N LEU A 157 -11.93 -2.94 -162.36
CA LEU A 157 -12.78 -2.19 -161.41
C LEU A 157 -13.79 -3.10 -160.72
N SER A 158 -14.39 -4.06 -161.43
CA SER A 158 -15.30 -5.06 -160.86
C SER A 158 -14.61 -5.98 -159.86
N ARG A 159 -13.37 -6.41 -160.14
CA ARG A 159 -12.54 -7.16 -159.19
C ARG A 159 -12.20 -6.33 -157.95
N MET A 160 -11.68 -5.11 -158.13
CA MET A 160 -11.37 -4.21 -157.01
C MET A 160 -12.61 -3.86 -156.18
N ALA A 161 -13.79 -3.73 -156.79
CA ALA A 161 -15.04 -3.51 -156.08
C ALA A 161 -15.44 -4.75 -155.24
N LYS A 162 -15.27 -5.96 -155.78
CA LYS A 162 -15.50 -7.22 -155.04
C LYS A 162 -14.51 -7.38 -153.88
N GLU A 163 -13.22 -7.15 -154.12
CA GLU A 163 -12.17 -7.18 -153.09
C GLU A 163 -12.41 -6.12 -152.00
N ARG A 164 -12.85 -4.91 -152.36
CA ARG A 164 -13.25 -3.87 -151.41
C ARG A 164 -14.43 -4.32 -150.55
N VAL A 165 -15.46 -4.94 -151.14
CA VAL A 165 -16.61 -5.49 -150.41
C VAL A 165 -16.19 -6.65 -149.49
N GLU A 166 -15.25 -7.49 -149.92
CA GLU A 166 -14.69 -8.57 -149.11
C GLU A 166 -13.83 -8.04 -147.94
N MET A 167 -13.01 -7.01 -148.17
CA MET A 167 -12.26 -6.35 -147.11
C MET A 167 -13.18 -5.60 -146.13
N ASP A 168 -14.19 -4.86 -146.60
CA ASP A 168 -15.20 -4.23 -145.75
C ASP A 168 -15.94 -5.27 -144.89
N ARG A 169 -16.22 -6.46 -145.45
CA ARG A 169 -16.80 -7.58 -144.70
C ARG A 169 -15.82 -8.11 -143.65
N ARG A 170 -14.56 -8.33 -144.02
CA ARG A 170 -13.52 -8.81 -143.10
C ARG A 170 -13.21 -7.83 -141.97
N ILE A 171 -13.26 -6.52 -142.24
CA ILE A 171 -13.14 -5.47 -141.22
C ILE A 171 -14.31 -5.59 -140.24
N LYS A 172 -15.54 -5.67 -140.71
CA LYS A 172 -16.73 -5.87 -139.84
C LYS A 172 -16.66 -7.17 -139.02
N ASP A 173 -16.20 -8.27 -139.62
CA ASP A 173 -15.99 -9.53 -138.92
C ASP A 173 -14.88 -9.45 -137.85
N LEU A 174 -13.90 -8.55 -138.01
CA LEU A 174 -12.85 -8.27 -137.02
C LEU A 174 -13.32 -7.29 -135.94
N GLU A 175 -14.02 -6.21 -136.29
CA GLU A 175 -14.67 -5.28 -135.35
C GLU A 175 -15.65 -6.02 -134.43
N LEU A 176 -16.43 -6.95 -135.00
CA LEU A 176 -17.33 -7.81 -134.22
C LEU A 176 -16.55 -8.72 -133.26
N LYS A 177 -15.43 -9.31 -133.69
CA LYS A 177 -14.57 -10.12 -132.82
C LYS A 177 -13.91 -9.30 -131.72
N GLU A 178 -13.43 -8.10 -132.04
CA GLU A 178 -12.87 -7.17 -131.06
C GLU A 178 -13.92 -6.80 -130.02
N LYS A 179 -15.16 -6.49 -130.43
CA LYS A 179 -16.29 -6.24 -129.53
C LYS A 179 -16.57 -7.44 -128.62
N MET A 180 -16.59 -8.66 -129.16
CA MET A 180 -16.76 -9.89 -128.36
C MET A 180 -15.61 -10.09 -127.35
N TYR A 181 -14.36 -9.76 -127.72
CA TYR A 181 -13.22 -9.83 -126.79
C TYR A 181 -13.28 -8.74 -125.71
N GLN A 182 -13.67 -7.52 -126.06
CA GLN A 182 -13.88 -6.42 -125.10
C GLN A 182 -15.02 -6.77 -124.12
N GLU A 183 -16.13 -7.33 -124.60
CA GLU A 183 -17.23 -7.82 -123.75
C GLU A 183 -16.77 -8.97 -122.83
N THR A 184 -15.93 -9.88 -123.32
CA THR A 184 -15.35 -10.97 -122.51
C THR A 184 -14.39 -10.43 -121.43
N LEU A 185 -13.53 -9.47 -121.76
CA LEU A 185 -12.64 -8.80 -120.79
C LEU A 185 -13.45 -8.05 -119.74
N GLN A 186 -14.45 -7.27 -120.16
CA GLN A 186 -15.32 -6.53 -119.23
C GLN A 186 -16.12 -7.47 -118.31
N GLN A 187 -16.52 -8.64 -118.79
CA GLN A 187 -17.13 -9.68 -117.96
C GLN A 187 -16.14 -10.24 -116.92
N VAL A 188 -14.89 -10.48 -117.31
CA VAL A 188 -13.83 -10.94 -116.40
C VAL A 188 -13.46 -9.89 -115.37
N ASP A 189 -13.33 -8.62 -115.76
CA ASP A 189 -13.11 -7.49 -114.85
C ASP A 189 -14.27 -7.33 -113.86
N GLY A 190 -15.51 -7.50 -114.31
CA GLY A 190 -16.69 -7.55 -113.45
C GLY A 190 -16.64 -8.70 -112.44
N MET A 191 -16.25 -9.91 -112.88
CA MET A 191 -16.07 -11.05 -111.97
C MET A 191 -14.95 -10.83 -110.94
N PHE A 192 -13.86 -10.13 -111.31
CA PHE A 192 -12.81 -9.76 -110.36
C PHE A 192 -13.28 -8.70 -109.37
N ALA A 193 -13.96 -7.65 -109.83
CA ALA A 193 -14.52 -6.62 -108.95
C ALA A 193 -15.54 -7.20 -107.95
N ASP A 194 -16.41 -8.11 -108.39
CA ASP A 194 -17.32 -8.84 -107.51
C ASP A 194 -16.56 -9.72 -106.49
N MET A 195 -15.49 -10.39 -106.92
CA MET A 195 -14.67 -11.23 -106.04
C MET A 195 -13.91 -10.41 -105.00
N GLU A 196 -13.26 -9.32 -105.40
CA GLU A 196 -12.56 -8.38 -104.52
C GLU A 196 -13.51 -7.70 -103.53
N GLY A 197 -14.69 -7.27 -104.00
CA GLY A 197 -15.74 -6.74 -103.14
C GLY A 197 -16.22 -7.74 -102.10
N ASN A 198 -16.43 -9.00 -102.50
CA ASN A 198 -16.81 -10.08 -101.58
C ASN A 198 -15.70 -10.40 -100.56
N TYR A 199 -14.42 -10.45 -100.96
CA TYR A 199 -13.32 -10.65 -100.01
C TYR A 199 -13.13 -9.47 -99.07
N THR A 200 -13.23 -8.24 -99.57
CA THR A 200 -13.17 -7.02 -98.74
C THR A 200 -14.27 -7.01 -97.70
N LYS A 201 -15.50 -7.35 -98.10
CA LYS A 201 -16.64 -7.48 -97.19
C LYS A 201 -16.42 -8.59 -96.15
N GLN A 202 -15.91 -9.77 -96.55
CA GLN A 202 -15.58 -10.83 -95.60
C GLN A 202 -14.47 -10.42 -94.63
N LEU A 203 -13.46 -9.66 -95.07
CA LEU A 203 -12.44 -9.11 -94.17
C LEU A 203 -13.08 -8.20 -93.13
N GLN A 204 -13.90 -7.24 -93.59
CA GLN A 204 -14.59 -6.29 -92.71
C GLN A 204 -15.54 -7.00 -91.71
N GLU A 205 -16.31 -7.99 -92.17
CA GLU A 205 -17.16 -8.83 -91.30
C GLU A 205 -16.34 -9.61 -90.26
N LYS A 206 -15.07 -9.97 -90.57
CA LYS A 206 -14.15 -10.62 -89.62
C LYS A 206 -13.52 -9.61 -88.65
N ASP A 207 -13.15 -8.43 -89.12
CA ASP A 207 -12.61 -7.36 -88.28
C ASP A 207 -13.66 -6.84 -87.28
N ASP A 208 -14.91 -6.64 -87.72
CA ASP A 208 -16.04 -6.31 -86.85
C ASP A 208 -16.33 -7.44 -85.82
N ALA A 209 -16.20 -8.71 -86.24
CA ALA A 209 -16.33 -9.86 -85.36
C ALA A 209 -15.17 -9.96 -84.34
N LEU A 210 -13.94 -9.61 -84.72
CA LEU A 210 -12.80 -9.53 -83.80
C LEU A 210 -12.96 -8.37 -82.81
N TYR A 211 -13.33 -7.18 -83.29
CA TYR A 211 -13.56 -6.01 -82.45
C TYR A 211 -14.67 -6.24 -81.43
N THR A 212 -15.79 -6.87 -81.83
CA THR A 212 -16.85 -7.25 -80.88
C THR A 212 -16.40 -8.32 -79.88
N LYS A 213 -15.52 -9.26 -80.29
CA LYS A 213 -14.94 -10.27 -79.38
C LYS A 213 -13.93 -9.68 -78.40
N GLU A 214 -13.10 -8.74 -78.83
CA GLU A 214 -12.14 -8.03 -78.00
C GLU A 214 -12.86 -7.20 -76.93
N ASN A 215 -13.91 -6.48 -77.30
CA ASN A 215 -14.76 -5.76 -76.35
C ASN A 215 -15.46 -6.69 -75.34
N GLN A 216 -16.00 -7.83 -75.79
CA GLN A 216 -16.59 -8.85 -74.90
C GLN A 216 -15.54 -9.41 -73.91
N LEU A 217 -14.30 -9.64 -74.38
CA LEU A 217 -13.23 -10.16 -73.55
C LEU A 217 -12.79 -9.11 -72.52
N ALA A 218 -12.59 -7.86 -72.91
CA ALA A 218 -12.28 -6.75 -72.02
C ALA A 218 -13.37 -6.53 -70.95
N GLU A 219 -14.66 -6.62 -71.31
CA GLU A 219 -15.76 -6.54 -70.35
C GLU A 219 -15.75 -7.73 -69.36
N SER A 220 -15.44 -8.94 -69.85
CA SER A 220 -15.32 -10.13 -69.00
C SER A 220 -14.13 -10.06 -68.04
N GLU A 221 -12.98 -9.52 -68.49
CA GLU A 221 -11.83 -9.26 -67.63
C GLU A 221 -12.15 -8.23 -66.55
N HIS A 222 -12.84 -7.14 -66.90
CA HIS A 222 -13.27 -6.14 -65.93
C HIS A 222 -14.16 -6.77 -64.85
N LYS A 223 -15.15 -7.58 -65.24
CA LYS A 223 -16.03 -8.32 -64.32
C LYS A 223 -15.25 -9.28 -63.42
N LEU A 224 -14.28 -10.03 -63.97
CA LEU A 224 -13.41 -10.92 -63.20
C LEU A 224 -12.53 -10.15 -62.20
N ARG A 225 -11.91 -9.04 -62.60
CA ARG A 225 -11.12 -8.18 -61.70
C ARG A 225 -11.99 -7.58 -60.59
N GLN A 226 -13.24 -7.22 -60.88
CA GLN A 226 -14.20 -6.73 -59.88
C GLN A 226 -14.63 -7.83 -58.91
N ALA A 227 -14.92 -9.04 -59.40
CA ALA A 227 -15.23 -10.20 -58.57
C ALA A 227 -14.05 -10.58 -57.66
N SER A 228 -12.81 -10.53 -58.16
CA SER A 228 -11.59 -10.76 -57.37
C SER A 228 -11.46 -9.76 -56.21
N LYS A 229 -11.70 -8.47 -56.45
CA LYS A 229 -11.67 -7.42 -55.40
C LYS A 229 -12.76 -7.62 -54.35
N LEU A 230 -13.96 -8.05 -54.76
CA LEU A 230 -15.04 -8.39 -53.82
C LEU A 230 -14.69 -9.64 -52.99
N SER A 231 -14.04 -10.63 -53.59
CA SER A 231 -13.55 -11.83 -52.89
C SER A 231 -12.49 -11.48 -51.84
N GLU A 232 -11.56 -10.59 -52.16
CA GLU A 232 -10.52 -10.11 -51.24
C GLU A 232 -11.13 -9.31 -50.08
N MET A 233 -12.09 -8.42 -50.36
CA MET A 233 -12.82 -7.68 -49.32
C MET A 233 -13.62 -8.62 -48.40
N ASN A 234 -14.28 -9.64 -48.96
CA ASN A 234 -14.98 -10.65 -48.17
C ASN A 234 -14.03 -11.45 -47.27
N PHE A 235 -12.83 -11.79 -47.74
CA PHE A 235 -11.82 -12.44 -46.91
C PHE A 235 -11.40 -11.56 -45.73
N GLN A 236 -11.12 -10.28 -45.96
CA GLN A 236 -10.79 -9.30 -44.91
C GLN A 236 -11.93 -9.13 -43.89
N LEU A 237 -13.18 -9.08 -44.35
CA LEU A 237 -14.36 -9.03 -43.47
C LEU A 237 -14.52 -10.32 -42.65
N GLN A 238 -14.24 -11.48 -43.24
CA GLN A 238 -14.32 -12.77 -42.55
C GLN A 238 -13.20 -12.93 -41.51
N GLU A 239 -11.97 -12.49 -41.80
CA GLU A 239 -10.90 -12.39 -40.81
C GLU A 239 -11.31 -11.46 -39.66
N ARG A 240 -11.89 -10.30 -39.97
CA ARG A 240 -12.35 -9.34 -38.95
C ARG A 240 -13.48 -9.90 -38.08
N LEU A 241 -14.39 -10.71 -38.63
CA LEU A 241 -15.41 -11.43 -37.86
C LEU A 241 -14.75 -12.44 -36.90
N VAL A 242 -13.80 -13.25 -37.36
CA VAL A 242 -13.08 -14.22 -36.50
C VAL A 242 -12.31 -13.51 -35.38
N GLN A 243 -11.68 -12.37 -35.67
CA GLN A 243 -11.04 -11.53 -34.65
C GLN A 243 -12.05 -11.07 -33.59
N LEU A 244 -13.19 -10.50 -33.99
CA LEU A 244 -14.24 -10.03 -33.08
C LEU A 244 -14.88 -11.17 -32.27
N GLU A 245 -15.09 -12.35 -32.86
CA GLU A 245 -15.54 -13.55 -32.14
C GLU A 245 -14.53 -13.99 -31.08
N SER A 246 -13.23 -13.92 -31.36
CA SER A 246 -12.17 -14.26 -30.40
C SER A 246 -12.12 -13.25 -29.24
N GLU A 247 -12.31 -11.96 -29.54
CA GLU A 247 -12.40 -10.89 -28.53
C GLU A 247 -13.64 -11.05 -27.66
N MET A 248 -14.80 -11.36 -28.26
CA MET A 248 -16.03 -11.68 -27.52
C MET A 248 -15.85 -12.89 -26.61
N LYS A 249 -15.23 -13.98 -27.07
CA LYS A 249 -14.95 -15.17 -26.23
C LYS A 249 -14.05 -14.80 -25.04
N ARG A 250 -12.94 -14.08 -25.28
CA ARG A 250 -12.03 -13.60 -24.24
C ARG A 250 -12.69 -12.69 -23.21
N LEU A 251 -13.54 -11.75 -23.66
CA LEU A 251 -14.31 -10.88 -22.78
C LEU A 251 -15.34 -11.66 -21.97
N THR A 252 -16.04 -12.63 -22.59
CA THR A 252 -16.99 -13.52 -21.91
C THR A 252 -16.32 -14.34 -20.80
N GLU A 253 -15.14 -14.91 -21.07
CA GLU A 253 -14.33 -15.64 -20.09
C GLU A 253 -13.84 -14.72 -18.96
N SER A 254 -13.40 -13.50 -19.29
CA SER A 254 -13.00 -12.50 -18.30
C SER A 254 -14.16 -12.07 -17.40
N LEU A 255 -15.39 -11.94 -17.93
CA LEU A 255 -16.58 -11.63 -17.15
C LEU A 255 -16.92 -12.78 -16.20
N LYS A 256 -16.98 -14.03 -16.68
CA LYS A 256 -17.19 -15.22 -15.84
C LYS A 256 -16.17 -15.33 -14.71
N LYS A 257 -14.90 -15.00 -14.98
CA LYS A 257 -13.86 -14.96 -13.94
C LYS A 257 -14.16 -13.88 -12.88
N ARG A 258 -14.56 -12.68 -13.30
CA ARG A 258 -14.95 -11.59 -12.38
C ARG A 258 -16.20 -11.92 -11.57
N GLU A 259 -17.16 -12.64 -12.14
CA GLU A 259 -18.35 -13.12 -11.42
C GLU A 259 -17.98 -14.15 -10.35
N ALA A 260 -17.09 -15.10 -10.67
CA ALA A 260 -16.58 -16.05 -9.69
C ALA A 260 -15.74 -15.38 -8.57
N GLU A 261 -14.93 -14.37 -8.91
CA GLU A 261 -14.23 -13.52 -7.92
C GLU A 261 -15.23 -12.77 -7.02
N ARG A 262 -16.31 -12.20 -7.60
CA ARG A 262 -17.37 -11.52 -6.84
C ARG A 262 -18.10 -12.47 -5.91
N GLU A 263 -18.54 -13.65 -6.38
CA GLU A 263 -19.22 -14.65 -5.55
C GLU A 263 -18.35 -15.18 -4.41
N ALA A 264 -17.02 -15.26 -4.60
CA ALA A 264 -16.09 -15.64 -3.54
C ALA A 264 -16.01 -14.55 -2.47
N LEU A 265 -15.90 -13.28 -2.87
CA LEU A 265 -15.90 -12.14 -1.95
C LEU A 265 -17.24 -11.99 -1.21
N GLU A 266 -18.38 -12.15 -1.89
CA GLU A 266 -19.71 -12.15 -1.26
C GLU A 266 -19.90 -13.28 -0.23
N LYS A 267 -19.21 -14.43 -0.38
CA LYS A 267 -19.22 -15.51 0.60
C LYS A 267 -18.35 -15.17 1.81
N GLU A 268 -17.19 -14.56 1.57
CA GLU A 268 -16.26 -14.15 2.63
C GLU A 268 -16.81 -12.98 3.45
N GLU A 269 -17.45 -12.00 2.81
CA GLU A 269 -18.20 -10.92 3.49
C GLU A 269 -19.29 -11.48 4.41
N ARG A 270 -20.03 -12.51 3.96
CA ARG A 270 -21.02 -13.19 4.81
C ARG A 270 -20.40 -13.94 5.98
N ARG A 271 -19.24 -14.59 5.78
CA ARG A 271 -18.49 -15.26 6.86
C ARG A 271 -18.05 -14.24 7.92
N LEU A 272 -17.41 -13.15 7.51
CA LEU A 272 -16.93 -12.10 8.40
C LEU A 272 -18.07 -11.37 9.13
N ASN A 273 -19.21 -11.15 8.47
CA ASN A 273 -20.39 -10.58 9.13
C ASN A 273 -21.00 -11.54 10.18
N GLN A 274 -20.95 -12.86 9.95
CA GLN A 274 -21.37 -13.83 10.96
C GLN A 274 -20.41 -13.82 12.16
N GLU A 275 -19.10 -13.85 11.91
CA GLU A 275 -18.08 -13.79 12.97
C GLU A 275 -18.16 -12.48 13.79
N LEU A 276 -18.47 -11.36 13.15
CA LEU A 276 -18.75 -10.09 13.84
C LEU A 276 -19.99 -10.17 14.72
N GLN A 277 -21.10 -10.77 14.24
CA GLN A 277 -22.29 -10.99 15.06
C GLN A 277 -22.03 -11.94 16.24
N ASP A 278 -21.18 -12.94 16.05
CA ASP A 278 -20.81 -13.90 17.09
C ASP A 278 -19.97 -13.20 18.18
N CYS A 279 -18.95 -12.42 17.80
CA CYS A 279 -18.16 -11.59 18.71
C CYS A 279 -19.02 -10.56 19.47
N LEU A 280 -20.02 -9.95 18.82
CA LEU A 280 -20.94 -9.01 19.49
C LEU A 280 -21.82 -9.72 20.53
N ARG A 281 -22.28 -10.94 20.24
CA ARG A 281 -23.04 -11.76 21.21
C ARG A 281 -22.17 -12.17 22.40
N GLU A 282 -20.91 -12.55 22.17
CA GLU A 282 -19.96 -12.86 23.25
C GLU A 282 -19.68 -11.62 24.13
N LEU A 283 -19.51 -10.45 23.52
CA LEU A 283 -19.32 -9.18 24.23
C LEU A 283 -20.53 -8.84 25.11
N ASP A 284 -21.76 -9.02 24.62
CA ASP A 284 -22.98 -8.79 25.40
C ASP A 284 -23.11 -9.77 26.58
N VAL A 285 -22.71 -11.04 26.41
CA VAL A 285 -22.67 -12.04 27.50
C VAL A 285 -21.65 -11.62 28.57
N LEU A 286 -20.41 -11.32 28.18
CA LEU A 286 -19.36 -10.85 29.10
C LEU A 286 -19.77 -9.57 29.84
N LYS A 287 -20.45 -8.65 29.15
CA LYS A 287 -20.98 -7.43 29.77
C LYS A 287 -22.03 -7.75 30.84
N GLN A 288 -22.96 -8.69 30.57
CA GLN A 288 -23.95 -9.13 31.55
C GLN A 288 -23.30 -9.83 32.76
N GLU A 289 -22.24 -10.62 32.57
CA GLU A 289 -21.48 -11.25 33.65
C GLU A 289 -20.73 -10.23 34.53
N ILE A 290 -20.15 -9.21 33.92
CA ILE A 290 -19.47 -8.11 34.64
C ILE A 290 -20.48 -7.26 35.41
N GLU A 291 -21.54 -6.79 34.76
CA GLU A 291 -22.53 -5.87 35.34
C GLU A 291 -23.45 -6.55 36.37
N GLY A 292 -23.68 -7.86 36.23
CA GLY A 292 -24.50 -8.68 37.14
C GLY A 292 -23.69 -9.33 38.27
N PRO A 293 -23.31 -10.62 38.14
CA PRO A 293 -22.74 -11.39 39.25
C PRO A 293 -21.44 -10.81 39.80
N MET A 294 -20.50 -10.35 38.97
CA MET A 294 -19.23 -9.82 39.48
C MET A 294 -19.40 -8.50 40.23
N LYS A 295 -20.18 -7.56 39.70
CA LYS A 295 -20.53 -6.32 40.41
C LYS A 295 -21.28 -6.58 41.72
N GLY A 296 -22.22 -7.53 41.72
CA GLY A 296 -22.94 -7.97 42.91
C GLY A 296 -22.01 -8.56 43.98
N GLN A 297 -21.09 -9.45 43.60
CA GLN A 297 -20.09 -10.02 44.51
C GLN A 297 -19.15 -8.96 45.07
N LEU A 298 -18.69 -8.01 44.24
CA LEU A 298 -17.84 -6.90 44.70
C LEU A 298 -18.57 -6.03 45.74
N GLU A 299 -19.86 -5.75 45.54
CA GLU A 299 -20.65 -4.96 46.48
C GLU A 299 -20.90 -5.69 47.81
N VAL A 300 -21.09 -7.02 47.76
CA VAL A 300 -21.14 -7.87 48.97
C VAL A 300 -19.81 -7.86 49.72
N GLN A 301 -18.67 -7.95 49.01
CA GLN A 301 -17.34 -7.89 49.64
C GLN A 301 -17.05 -6.50 50.24
N LYS A 302 -17.45 -5.41 49.59
CA LYS A 302 -17.36 -4.04 50.17
C LYS A 302 -18.16 -3.93 51.46
N LYS A 303 -19.42 -4.37 51.49
CA LYS A 303 -20.25 -4.36 52.70
C LYS A 303 -19.63 -5.20 53.83
N LYS A 304 -19.06 -6.36 53.49
CA LYS A 304 -18.34 -7.21 54.44
C LYS A 304 -17.06 -6.55 54.98
N ALA A 305 -16.31 -5.84 54.13
CA ALA A 305 -15.12 -5.11 54.54
C ALA A 305 -15.48 -3.99 55.53
N LEU A 306 -16.46 -3.14 55.19
CA LEU A 306 -16.95 -2.06 56.06
C LEU A 306 -17.45 -2.60 57.41
N TYR A 307 -18.16 -3.74 57.43
CA TYR A 307 -18.59 -4.37 58.68
C TYR A 307 -17.42 -4.84 59.54
N LEU A 308 -16.37 -5.40 58.93
CA LEU A 308 -15.17 -5.83 59.66
C LEU A 308 -14.33 -4.66 60.16
N GLU A 309 -14.31 -3.54 59.41
CA GLU A 309 -13.70 -2.27 59.80
C GLU A 309 -14.42 -1.68 61.03
N GLU A 310 -15.75 -1.59 61.00
CA GLU A 310 -16.56 -1.13 62.14
C GLU A 310 -16.37 -2.02 63.40
N GLN A 311 -16.24 -3.34 63.23
CA GLN A 311 -15.95 -4.25 64.34
C GLN A 311 -14.53 -4.09 64.87
N LEU A 312 -13.56 -3.81 64.00
CA LEU A 312 -12.18 -3.55 64.40
C LEU A 312 -12.09 -2.24 65.19
N ASP A 313 -12.76 -1.18 64.74
CA ASP A 313 -12.82 0.12 65.43
C ASP A 313 -13.46 0.00 66.81
N LYS A 314 -14.57 -0.74 66.93
CA LYS A 314 -15.20 -1.05 68.23
C LYS A 314 -14.24 -1.78 69.17
N SER A 315 -13.59 -2.83 68.68
CA SER A 315 -12.62 -3.59 69.47
C SER A 315 -11.39 -2.75 69.87
N GLN A 316 -10.93 -1.84 69.01
CA GLN A 316 -9.87 -0.88 69.35
C GLN A 316 -10.33 0.12 70.41
N ALA A 317 -11.55 0.66 70.31
CA ALA A 317 -12.11 1.57 71.30
C ALA A 317 -12.30 0.90 72.67
N GLU A 318 -12.84 -0.33 72.70
CA GLU A 318 -12.93 -1.16 73.91
C GLU A 318 -11.55 -1.41 74.53
N LYS A 319 -10.55 -1.76 73.72
CA LYS A 319 -9.16 -1.94 74.17
C LYS A 319 -8.58 -0.66 74.78
N LEU A 320 -8.77 0.49 74.14
CA LEU A 320 -8.28 1.78 74.65
C LEU A 320 -8.97 2.18 75.96
N ASN A 321 -10.26 1.91 76.11
CA ASN A 321 -11.00 2.14 77.35
C ASN A 321 -10.46 1.24 78.48
N LEU A 322 -10.28 -0.07 78.22
CA LEU A 322 -9.69 -1.01 79.18
C LEU A 322 -8.23 -0.64 79.55
N GLU A 323 -7.43 -0.18 78.59
CA GLU A 323 -6.07 0.34 78.86
C GLU A 323 -6.10 1.60 79.74
N ALA A 324 -7.08 2.48 79.57
CA ALA A 324 -7.29 3.64 80.43
C ALA A 324 -7.77 3.25 81.83
N GLU A 325 -8.70 2.30 81.95
CA GLU A 325 -9.18 1.75 83.23
C GLU A 325 -8.04 1.09 84.02
N HIS A 326 -7.29 0.16 83.41
CA HIS A 326 -6.12 -0.45 84.05
C HIS A 326 -5.05 0.59 84.44
N LYS A 327 -4.84 1.63 83.62
CA LYS A 327 -3.90 2.72 83.97
C LYS A 327 -4.38 3.51 85.19
N ASN A 328 -5.69 3.73 85.32
CA ASN A 328 -6.27 4.37 86.51
C ASN A 328 -6.16 3.46 87.74
N GLU A 329 -6.43 2.16 87.61
CA GLU A 329 -6.28 1.18 88.70
C GLU A 329 -4.82 1.04 89.17
N VAL A 330 -3.85 0.96 88.25
CA VAL A 330 -2.42 0.98 88.59
C VAL A 330 -2.04 2.29 89.30
N SER A 331 -2.66 3.42 88.95
CA SER A 331 -2.45 4.70 89.62
C SER A 331 -3.01 4.70 91.05
N THR A 332 -4.24 4.20 91.27
CA THR A 332 -4.84 4.12 92.61
C THR A 332 -4.10 3.12 93.50
N LEU A 333 -3.72 1.95 92.98
CA LEU A 333 -2.89 0.98 93.69
C LEU A 333 -1.52 1.56 94.06
N LYS A 334 -0.85 2.27 93.14
CA LYS A 334 0.42 2.96 93.43
C LYS A 334 0.26 4.02 94.53
N ASN A 335 -0.83 4.78 94.51
CA ASN A 335 -1.12 5.75 95.57
C ASN A 335 -1.38 5.07 96.92
N ARG A 336 -2.09 3.93 96.94
CA ARG A 336 -2.32 3.16 98.17
C ARG A 336 -1.03 2.54 98.73
N ILE A 337 -0.15 2.04 97.86
CA ILE A 337 1.19 1.56 98.26
C ILE A 337 2.01 2.72 98.86
N ASN A 338 2.02 3.90 98.23
CA ASN A 338 2.70 5.09 98.75
C ASN A 338 2.09 5.63 100.06
N GLN A 339 0.82 5.35 100.34
CA GLN A 339 0.20 5.65 101.62
C GLN A 339 0.63 4.63 102.68
N LEU A 340 0.47 3.33 102.42
CA LEU A 340 0.87 2.25 103.33
C LEU A 340 2.36 2.30 103.68
N ASN A 341 3.23 2.68 102.74
CA ASN A 341 4.66 2.89 103.02
C ASN A 341 4.93 4.07 103.96
N ARG A 342 4.08 5.12 103.96
CA ARG A 342 4.19 6.23 104.92
C ARG A 342 3.68 5.82 106.29
N GLU A 343 2.51 5.18 106.36
CA GLU A 343 1.95 4.60 107.59
C GLU A 343 2.95 3.60 108.24
N LEU A 344 3.68 2.81 107.43
CA LEU A 344 4.74 1.92 107.88
C LEU A 344 5.96 2.69 108.42
N MET A 345 6.45 3.70 107.70
CA MET A 345 7.58 4.53 108.18
C MET A 345 7.24 5.29 109.47
N GLU A 346 6.02 5.81 109.60
CA GLU A 346 5.52 6.44 110.82
C GLU A 346 5.48 5.42 111.98
N SER A 347 4.98 4.21 111.74
CA SER A 347 5.00 3.13 112.73
C SER A 347 6.43 2.69 113.11
N ASP A 348 7.38 2.64 112.16
CA ASP A 348 8.78 2.30 112.45
C ASP A 348 9.45 3.37 113.34
N VAL A 349 9.11 4.65 113.14
CA VAL A 349 9.55 5.75 114.01
C VAL A 349 8.97 5.60 115.42
N THR A 350 7.66 5.39 115.56
CA THR A 350 7.02 5.18 116.88
C THR A 350 7.54 3.92 117.59
N ILE A 351 7.84 2.85 116.86
CA ILE A 351 8.51 1.66 117.41
C ILE A 351 9.94 2.00 117.88
N GLY A 352 10.64 2.91 117.20
CA GLY A 352 11.92 3.46 117.63
C GLY A 352 11.81 4.23 118.94
N GLU A 353 10.90 5.21 119.00
CA GLU A 353 10.62 6.03 120.19
C GLU A 353 10.29 5.15 121.41
N LEU A 354 9.38 4.18 121.25
CA LEU A 354 9.01 3.24 122.32
C LEU A 354 10.18 2.35 122.77
N ARG A 355 11.13 2.00 121.88
CA ARG A 355 12.35 1.27 122.27
C ARG A 355 13.28 2.12 123.11
N GLU A 356 13.41 3.41 122.79
CA GLU A 356 14.22 4.35 123.57
C GLU A 356 13.58 4.64 124.96
N GLU A 357 12.25 4.75 125.01
CA GLU A 357 11.51 4.84 126.28
C GLU A 357 11.70 3.58 127.15
N VAL A 358 11.53 2.38 126.58
CA VAL A 358 11.73 1.11 127.30
C VAL A 358 13.18 1.00 127.79
N GLN A 359 14.17 1.32 126.96
CA GLN A 359 15.58 1.30 127.37
C GLN A 359 15.86 2.29 128.53
N THR A 360 15.22 3.47 128.50
CA THR A 360 15.33 4.46 129.58
C THR A 360 14.70 3.97 130.89
N LEU A 361 13.54 3.30 130.81
CA LEU A 361 12.88 2.68 131.96
C LEU A 361 13.67 1.48 132.51
N GLU A 362 14.28 0.65 131.65
CA GLU A 362 15.16 -0.44 132.05
C GLU A 362 16.39 0.09 132.81
N MET A 363 17.04 1.15 132.32
CA MET A 363 18.13 1.82 133.03
C MET A 363 17.68 2.36 134.40
N ALA A 364 16.53 3.02 134.49
CA ALA A 364 16.01 3.52 135.76
C ALA A 364 15.66 2.39 136.76
N ILE A 365 15.20 1.24 136.27
CA ILE A 365 14.97 0.04 137.10
C ILE A 365 16.29 -0.53 137.63
N ASP A 366 17.35 -0.57 136.82
CA ASP A 366 18.66 -1.04 137.26
C ASP A 366 19.35 -0.07 138.23
N ASP A 367 19.20 1.24 138.04
CA ASP A 367 19.62 2.26 139.02
C ASP A 367 18.87 2.09 140.36
N LEU A 368 17.55 1.86 140.34
CA LEU A 368 16.76 1.58 141.54
C LEU A 368 17.19 0.26 142.22
N ARG A 369 17.48 -0.79 141.45
CA ARG A 369 18.03 -2.06 141.98
C ARG A 369 19.40 -1.86 142.62
N TYR A 370 20.27 -1.07 142.00
CA TYR A 370 21.57 -0.71 142.54
C TYR A 370 21.46 0.08 143.84
N MET A 371 20.59 1.11 143.88
CA MET A 371 20.28 1.87 145.09
C MET A 371 19.71 1.01 146.22
N MET A 372 18.76 0.11 145.92
CA MET A 372 18.26 -0.87 146.90
C MET A 372 19.36 -1.80 147.40
N SER A 373 20.31 -2.19 146.55
CA SER A 373 21.45 -3.02 146.95
C SER A 373 22.38 -2.28 147.91
N ILE A 374 22.66 -0.99 147.67
CA ILE A 374 23.41 -0.13 148.59
C ILE A 374 22.65 0.05 149.90
N GLU A 375 21.35 0.36 149.86
CA GLU A 375 20.57 0.56 151.07
C GLU A 375 20.44 -0.73 151.90
N LYS A 376 20.37 -1.90 151.24
CA LYS A 376 20.43 -3.20 151.89
C LYS A 376 21.80 -3.44 152.55
N ALA A 377 22.90 -3.14 151.85
CA ALA A 377 24.24 -3.23 152.42
C ALA A 377 24.42 -2.30 153.64
N ASN A 378 23.93 -1.06 153.55
CA ASN A 378 23.93 -0.10 154.66
C ASN A 378 23.08 -0.60 155.83
N LYS A 379 21.93 -1.24 155.59
CA LYS A 379 21.10 -1.85 156.65
C LYS A 379 21.77 -3.07 157.28
N GLU A 380 22.47 -3.89 156.50
CA GLU A 380 23.27 -5.02 157.02
C GLU A 380 24.50 -4.53 157.82
N GLU A 381 25.10 -3.42 157.43
CA GLU A 381 26.19 -2.76 158.16
C GLU A 381 25.70 -2.13 159.46
N LEU A 382 24.60 -1.37 159.41
CA LEU A 382 23.98 -0.82 160.61
C LEU A 382 23.50 -1.94 161.56
N LYS A 383 23.01 -3.07 161.02
CA LYS A 383 22.69 -4.27 161.80
C LYS A 383 23.94 -4.86 162.45
N ARG A 384 25.06 -4.97 161.74
CA ARG A 384 26.36 -5.37 162.31
C ARG A 384 26.83 -4.42 163.42
N GLU A 385 26.67 -3.10 163.25
CA GLU A 385 26.97 -2.14 164.32
C GLU A 385 26.09 -2.32 165.55
N PHE A 386 24.78 -2.54 165.37
CA PHE A 386 23.87 -2.78 166.49
C PHE A 386 24.13 -4.12 167.17
N GLU A 387 24.45 -5.17 166.40
CA GLU A 387 24.89 -6.46 166.94
C GLU A 387 26.19 -6.32 167.75
N ALA A 388 27.19 -5.59 167.24
CA ALA A 388 28.42 -5.31 167.97
C ALA A 388 28.20 -4.46 169.24
N LYS A 389 27.30 -3.48 169.21
CA LYS A 389 26.89 -2.69 170.39
C LYS A 389 26.11 -3.53 171.41
N ILE A 390 25.31 -4.50 170.97
CA ILE A 390 24.65 -5.46 171.86
C ILE A 390 25.71 -6.37 172.50
N GLU A 391 26.64 -6.92 171.71
CA GLU A 391 27.72 -7.78 172.21
C GLU A 391 28.68 -7.05 173.18
N GLU A 392 28.94 -5.76 172.96
CA GLU A 392 29.64 -4.88 173.90
C GLU A 392 28.84 -4.68 175.20
N LYS A 393 27.52 -4.43 175.11
CA LYS A 393 26.66 -4.28 176.29
C LYS A 393 26.43 -5.59 177.06
N GLU A 394 26.41 -6.72 176.38
CA GLU A 394 26.41 -8.05 177.02
C GLU A 394 27.74 -8.32 177.74
N ARG A 395 28.87 -7.85 177.18
CA ARG A 395 30.18 -7.93 177.84
C ARG A 395 30.27 -7.03 179.08
N GLU A 396 29.78 -5.79 179.01
CA GLU A 396 29.64 -4.90 180.19
C GLU A 396 28.75 -5.54 181.27
N LEU A 397 27.64 -6.17 180.86
CA LEU A 397 26.74 -6.85 181.79
C LEU A 397 27.39 -8.05 182.47
N GLU A 398 28.19 -8.85 181.75
CA GLU A 398 28.89 -10.00 182.34
C GLU A 398 30.07 -9.55 183.23
N GLU A 399 30.80 -8.48 182.91
CA GLU A 399 31.79 -7.85 183.81
C GLU A 399 31.14 -7.33 185.11
N LEU A 400 29.98 -6.66 184.99
CA LEU A 400 29.17 -6.26 186.15
C LEU A 400 28.72 -7.47 186.98
N ARG A 401 28.38 -8.58 186.33
CA ARG A 401 27.95 -9.84 186.96
C ARG A 401 29.07 -10.54 187.72
N GLU A 402 30.29 -10.52 187.18
CA GLU A 402 31.49 -11.06 187.82
C GLU A 402 31.88 -10.24 189.07
N SER A 403 31.68 -8.90 189.02
CA SER A 403 32.00 -7.99 190.13
C SER A 403 31.17 -8.22 191.41
N MET A 404 29.96 -8.79 191.29
CA MET A 404 29.02 -8.93 192.41
C MET A 404 29.18 -10.20 193.27
N LYS A 405 30.20 -11.03 193.06
CA LYS A 405 30.33 -12.36 193.71
C LYS A 405 31.04 -12.41 195.08
N SER A 406 31.47 -11.31 195.70
CA SER A 406 32.09 -11.37 197.03
C SER A 406 31.65 -10.29 198.03
N LYS A 407 31.28 -10.78 199.23
CA LYS A 407 30.89 -10.07 200.48
C LYS A 407 29.41 -9.63 200.61
N PRO A 408 28.76 -9.77 201.81
CA PRO A 408 27.29 -9.91 201.92
C PRO A 408 26.63 -8.91 202.93
N PRO A 409 25.34 -9.06 203.32
CA PRO A 409 24.12 -9.24 202.51
C PRO A 409 22.96 -8.29 202.96
N ALA A 410 22.15 -7.75 202.03
CA ALA A 410 20.75 -7.36 202.33
C ALA A 410 19.90 -7.05 201.08
N LYS A 411 18.70 -7.65 201.04
CA LYS A 411 17.39 -7.11 200.62
C LYS A 411 17.32 -6.31 199.31
N SER A 412 16.66 -6.82 198.27
CA SER A 412 15.19 -6.98 198.14
C SER A 412 14.46 -5.66 197.89
N LEU A 413 14.04 -5.51 196.63
CA LEU A 413 12.78 -4.91 196.13
C LEU A 413 11.93 -4.04 197.07
N ARG A 414 11.42 -2.98 196.43
CA ARG A 414 10.16 -2.25 196.68
C ARG A 414 10.28 -1.08 197.67
N ASP A 415 9.68 0.03 197.23
CA ASP A 415 9.51 1.31 197.91
C ASP A 415 10.86 2.09 198.04
N GLU A 416 11.05 3.32 197.55
CA GLU A 416 10.17 4.41 197.09
C GLU A 416 10.74 4.92 195.73
N LEU A 417 10.05 5.10 194.60
CA LEU A 417 8.68 5.50 194.30
C LEU A 417 8.29 6.90 194.82
N GLU A 418 8.04 7.82 193.87
CA GLU A 418 7.02 8.89 193.94
C GLU A 418 7.39 10.32 194.45
N GLU A 419 8.09 11.08 193.61
CA GLU A 419 7.95 12.56 193.40
C GLU A 419 8.44 12.87 191.96
N MET A 420 7.81 13.64 191.07
CA MET A 420 6.49 14.30 190.93
C MET A 420 6.15 14.28 189.41
N ILE A 421 4.94 13.95 188.94
CA ILE A 421 3.81 14.87 188.64
C ILE A 421 4.22 16.11 187.79
N GLY A 422 3.63 16.46 186.65
CA GLY A 422 2.51 15.94 185.83
C GLY A 422 2.65 16.48 184.38
N LEU A 423 1.68 16.49 183.46
CA LEU A 423 0.20 16.49 183.51
C LEU A 423 -0.38 15.98 182.16
N GLU A 424 -1.58 15.38 182.21
CA GLU A 424 -2.79 15.60 181.36
C GLU A 424 -2.70 16.19 179.91
N ARG A 425 -3.59 15.89 178.94
CA ARG A 425 -4.65 14.86 178.70
C ARG A 425 -5.24 15.13 177.28
N ASP A 426 -5.99 14.17 176.70
CA ASP A 426 -7.13 14.40 175.77
C ASP A 426 -6.87 15.09 174.38
N ILE A 427 -7.68 15.00 173.29
CA ILE A 427 -8.79 14.12 172.86
C ILE A 427 -9.02 14.29 171.31
N VAL A 428 -9.35 13.20 170.60
CA VAL A 428 -10.26 13.07 169.40
C VAL A 428 -10.06 13.87 168.07
N SER A 429 -10.08 13.11 166.95
CA SER A 429 -10.67 13.35 165.59
C SER A 429 -10.70 14.75 164.92
N THR A 430 -10.45 14.80 163.60
CA THR A 430 -11.44 15.13 162.52
C THR A 430 -10.76 15.42 161.15
N MET A 431 -11.53 15.33 160.05
CA MET A 431 -11.10 15.51 158.65
C MET A 431 -11.20 16.99 158.14
N VAL A 432 -10.78 17.19 156.88
CA VAL A 432 -11.46 17.98 155.81
C VAL A 432 -11.19 19.50 155.64
N SER A 433 -10.82 19.85 154.39
CA SER A 433 -10.98 21.12 153.63
C SER A 433 -10.44 22.48 154.17
N GLY A 434 -10.19 23.51 153.37
CA GLY A 434 -10.19 23.64 151.89
C GLY A 434 -10.48 25.09 151.42
N MET A 435 -9.99 25.48 150.24
CA MET A 435 -10.47 26.59 149.39
C MET A 435 -10.15 26.23 147.93
N GLY A 436 -11.01 26.35 146.92
CA GLY A 436 -12.43 26.72 146.92
C GLY A 436 -12.75 27.89 145.97
N GLN A 437 -13.07 27.57 144.70
CA GLN A 437 -13.97 28.35 143.82
C GLN A 437 -14.34 27.53 142.56
N ASP A 438 -15.56 26.96 142.56
CA ASP A 438 -16.67 27.16 141.59
C ASP A 438 -16.33 27.32 140.08
N TYR A 439 -17.00 26.74 139.06
CA TYR A 439 -18.14 25.79 138.83
C TYR A 439 -18.04 25.28 137.35
N SER A 440 -18.80 24.33 136.75
CA SER A 440 -19.96 23.47 137.12
C SER A 440 -19.95 22.14 136.31
N GLU A 441 -21.12 21.52 136.13
CA GLU A 441 -21.52 20.39 135.25
C GLU A 441 -21.30 20.62 133.72
N GLU A 442 -21.48 19.67 132.78
CA GLU A 442 -22.21 18.38 132.79
C GLU A 442 -21.66 17.36 131.74
N LEU A 443 -22.30 16.19 131.62
CA LEU A 443 -22.06 15.13 130.62
C LEU A 443 -22.54 15.53 129.21
N ASP A 444 -21.95 15.00 128.12
CA ASP A 444 -22.47 13.77 127.46
C ASP A 444 -21.70 13.38 126.17
N VAL A 445 -22.07 12.24 125.58
CA VAL A 445 -21.50 11.59 124.38
C VAL A 445 -22.25 11.99 123.08
N GLU A 446 -21.66 11.63 121.93
CA GLU A 446 -22.30 11.39 120.61
C GLU A 446 -22.13 12.45 119.50
N ASP A 447 -22.67 12.17 118.32
CA ASP A 447 -21.90 12.16 117.05
C ASP A 447 -22.47 13.09 115.93
N VAL A 448 -21.66 13.35 114.90
CA VAL A 448 -22.06 13.71 113.49
C VAL A 448 -22.66 15.10 113.10
N ALA A 449 -21.96 15.74 112.13
CA ALA A 449 -22.42 16.53 110.94
C ALA A 449 -22.60 18.09 110.89
N ASN A 450 -22.06 18.64 109.78
CA ASN A 450 -22.38 19.90 109.04
C ASN A 450 -22.01 21.25 109.73
N GLN A 451 -21.69 22.36 109.04
CA GLN A 451 -21.86 22.82 107.64
C GLN A 451 -20.78 23.93 107.37
N GLN A 452 -20.20 24.24 106.18
CA GLN A 452 -20.79 24.99 105.05
C GLN A 452 -19.85 25.12 103.81
N GLN A 453 -20.41 24.87 102.61
CA GLN A 453 -20.29 25.63 101.33
C GLN A 453 -18.91 25.79 100.62
N LEU A 454 -18.75 25.80 99.28
CA LEU A 454 -19.65 26.14 98.14
C LEU A 454 -19.41 25.23 96.89
N HIS A 455 -20.47 25.02 96.06
CA HIS A 455 -20.57 24.76 94.59
C HIS A 455 -19.53 23.87 93.82
N ILE A 456 -19.83 23.10 92.75
CA ILE A 456 -20.77 23.20 91.58
C ILE A 456 -21.21 21.77 91.09
N THR A 457 -22.30 21.69 90.28
CA THR A 457 -22.85 20.53 89.47
C THR A 457 -23.81 19.57 90.19
N PRO A 458 -24.66 18.74 89.50
CA PRO A 458 -25.16 18.74 88.09
C PRO A 458 -26.73 18.86 88.03
N ASN A 459 -27.50 18.71 86.92
CA ASN A 459 -27.92 17.43 86.29
C ASN A 459 -28.97 17.61 85.13
N LEU A 460 -29.24 16.50 84.42
CA LEU A 460 -30.18 16.19 83.31
C LEU A 460 -31.55 16.91 83.20
N SER A 461 -32.04 17.09 81.95
CA SER A 461 -33.45 16.91 81.56
C SER A 461 -33.63 16.72 80.03
N SER A 462 -34.72 16.07 79.60
CA SER A 462 -34.98 15.63 78.22
C SER A 462 -36.14 16.36 77.51
N LYS A 463 -36.23 16.25 76.17
CA LYS A 463 -37.48 15.87 75.44
C LYS A 463 -37.31 15.63 73.93
N ASN A 464 -38.05 14.60 73.49
CA ASN A 464 -38.44 14.06 72.16
C ASN A 464 -38.90 15.08 71.08
N PRO A 465 -39.14 14.70 69.78
CA PRO A 465 -39.55 13.38 69.20
C PRO A 465 -38.68 12.90 67.97
N THR A 466 -39.02 11.96 67.05
CA THR A 466 -40.31 11.38 66.58
C THR A 466 -40.19 9.99 65.86
N GLU A 467 -41.22 9.14 66.02
CA GLU A 467 -41.81 8.08 65.14
C GLU A 467 -41.03 7.00 64.32
N LEU A 468 -41.35 5.72 64.65
CA LEU A 468 -41.95 4.61 63.84
C LEU A 468 -41.23 4.03 62.58
N SER A 469 -41.29 2.72 62.26
CA SER A 469 -42.09 1.57 62.79
C SER A 469 -41.45 0.18 62.50
N LYS A 470 -41.80 -0.85 63.32
CA LYS A 470 -42.04 -2.31 63.06
C LYS A 470 -41.16 -3.09 62.03
N GLY A 471 -40.79 -4.35 62.25
CA GLY A 471 -41.08 -5.26 63.37
C GLY A 471 -40.62 -6.72 63.12
N ASP A 472 -41.02 -7.60 64.03
CA ASP A 472 -41.01 -9.08 64.02
C ASP A 472 -39.72 -9.86 64.38
N ILE A 473 -39.93 -10.84 65.26
CA ILE A 473 -38.99 -11.81 65.85
C ILE A 473 -39.65 -13.19 65.72
N GLU A 474 -38.92 -14.21 65.28
CA GLU A 474 -39.27 -15.61 65.58
C GLU A 474 -38.09 -16.37 66.19
N LEU A 475 -38.43 -17.28 67.10
CA LEU A 475 -37.51 -18.14 67.85
C LEU A 475 -36.95 -19.26 66.95
N LEU A 476 -35.78 -19.80 67.31
CA LEU A 476 -35.67 -21.25 67.56
C LEU A 476 -34.42 -21.63 68.37
N ASN A 477 -34.57 -22.61 69.26
CA ASN A 477 -33.51 -23.17 70.12
C ASN A 477 -32.61 -24.15 69.36
N SER A 478 -31.31 -24.21 69.68
CA SER A 478 -30.57 -25.49 69.87
C SER A 478 -29.15 -25.31 70.42
N LYS A 479 -28.64 -26.37 71.06
CA LYS A 479 -27.30 -26.46 71.70
C LYS A 479 -26.13 -26.47 70.69
N PRO A 480 -24.91 -26.11 71.13
CA PRO A 480 -23.72 -26.07 70.28
C PRO A 480 -23.05 -27.44 70.09
N PRO A 481 -22.29 -27.60 69.00
CA PRO A 481 -21.02 -28.33 69.04
C PRO A 481 -19.84 -27.51 68.48
N GLU A 482 -18.62 -27.79 68.97
CA GLU A 482 -17.39 -27.10 68.60
C GLU A 482 -16.98 -27.30 67.11
N PRO A 483 -16.41 -26.27 66.46
CA PRO A 483 -15.70 -26.44 65.20
C PRO A 483 -14.30 -25.81 65.19
N LYS A 484 -13.25 -26.58 65.51
CA LYS A 484 -11.83 -26.18 65.29
C LYS A 484 -10.97 -27.11 64.45
N GLN A 485 -11.49 -28.25 63.95
CA GLN A 485 -10.70 -29.21 63.16
C GLN A 485 -11.19 -29.52 61.73
N ARG A 486 -12.46 -29.28 61.35
CA ARG A 486 -12.92 -29.54 59.96
C ARG A 486 -12.45 -28.47 58.95
N LEU A 487 -12.65 -27.19 59.25
CA LEU A 487 -12.26 -26.07 58.37
C LEU A 487 -10.77 -26.04 57.99
N ARG A 488 -9.88 -26.51 58.87
CA ARG A 488 -8.42 -26.53 58.60
C ARG A 488 -7.99 -27.64 57.64
N ASN A 489 -8.81 -28.69 57.50
CA ASN A 489 -8.53 -29.81 56.60
C ASN A 489 -9.16 -29.59 55.22
N GLU A 490 -10.34 -28.96 55.14
CA GLU A 490 -10.98 -28.63 53.85
C GLU A 490 -10.24 -27.53 53.07
N LEU A 491 -9.70 -26.51 53.75
CA LEU A 491 -8.83 -25.52 53.09
C LEU A 491 -7.56 -26.21 52.55
N LYS A 492 -6.90 -27.05 53.35
CA LYS A 492 -5.69 -27.76 52.91
C LYS A 492 -5.96 -28.70 51.75
N SER A 493 -7.08 -29.42 51.72
CA SER A 493 -7.39 -30.31 50.59
C SER A 493 -7.68 -29.54 49.31
N LYS A 494 -8.40 -28.40 49.38
CA LYS A 494 -8.70 -27.59 48.19
C LYS A 494 -7.45 -26.93 47.60
N THR A 495 -6.66 -26.23 48.43
CA THR A 495 -5.43 -25.57 47.96
C THR A 495 -4.39 -26.58 47.45
N VAL A 496 -4.28 -27.77 48.04
CA VAL A 496 -3.42 -28.85 47.50
C VAL A 496 -3.96 -29.39 46.17
N HIS A 497 -5.27 -29.44 45.96
CA HIS A 497 -5.84 -29.91 44.70
C HIS A 497 -5.63 -28.89 43.57
N GLU A 498 -5.82 -27.60 43.83
CA GLU A 498 -5.59 -26.50 42.88
C GLU A 498 -4.10 -26.41 42.47
N ILE A 499 -3.17 -26.45 43.44
CA ILE A 499 -1.72 -26.47 43.16
C ILE A 499 -1.32 -27.71 42.35
N LYS A 500 -1.94 -28.87 42.63
CA LYS A 500 -1.66 -30.11 41.90
C LYS A 500 -2.30 -30.14 40.50
N SER A 501 -3.30 -29.30 40.23
CA SER A 501 -3.86 -29.09 38.89
C SER A 501 -2.96 -28.17 38.07
N LEU A 502 -2.50 -27.05 38.64
CA LEU A 502 -1.56 -26.13 38.00
C LEU A 502 -0.21 -26.80 37.66
N LEU A 503 0.34 -27.62 38.56
CA LEU A 503 1.53 -28.42 38.26
C LEU A 503 1.30 -29.40 37.09
N LYS A 504 0.06 -29.88 36.90
CA LYS A 504 -0.29 -30.80 35.81
C LYS A 504 -0.46 -30.11 34.45
N GLU A 505 -0.78 -28.82 34.45
CA GLU A 505 -0.74 -27.97 33.25
C GLU A 505 0.70 -27.57 32.90
N ILE A 506 1.55 -27.34 33.91
CA ILE A 506 2.98 -27.01 33.70
C ILE A 506 3.79 -28.24 33.23
N ASP A 507 3.56 -29.42 33.81
CA ASP A 507 4.16 -30.69 33.34
C ASP A 507 3.48 -31.22 32.05
N GLY A 508 2.36 -30.62 31.64
CA GLY A 508 1.59 -30.96 30.45
C GLY A 508 2.11 -30.34 29.15
N GLY A 509 3.40 -29.97 29.09
CA GLY A 509 4.01 -29.34 27.92
C GLY A 509 3.84 -30.18 26.64
N GLU A 510 3.22 -29.60 25.63
CA GLU A 510 3.09 -30.24 24.32
C GLU A 510 4.45 -30.52 23.67
N PRO A 511 4.60 -31.64 22.97
CA PRO A 511 5.87 -32.09 22.45
C PRO A 511 6.35 -31.27 21.24
N LEU A 512 7.67 -31.12 21.18
CA LEU A 512 8.46 -30.79 19.99
C LEU A 512 7.94 -31.51 18.73
N LEU A 513 7.84 -30.77 17.61
CA LEU A 513 8.06 -31.12 16.18
C LEU A 513 7.29 -30.09 15.31
N ASP A 514 7.77 -29.62 14.16
CA ASP A 514 9.03 -29.89 13.47
C ASP A 514 9.57 -28.63 12.76
N TYR A 515 10.87 -28.59 12.49
CA TYR A 515 11.63 -27.38 12.17
C TYR A 515 12.01 -27.31 10.67
N GLU A 516 11.05 -27.07 9.78
CA GLU A 516 11.38 -26.75 8.38
C GLU A 516 10.35 -25.86 7.66
N SER A 517 10.85 -25.03 6.74
CA SER A 517 10.10 -24.12 5.86
C SER A 517 9.57 -22.79 6.45
N THR A 518 10.48 -21.83 6.64
CA THR A 518 10.35 -20.51 5.99
C THR A 518 11.70 -19.78 5.96
N LYS A 519 12.38 -19.83 4.81
CA LYS A 519 13.54 -18.97 4.56
C LYS A 519 13.09 -17.57 4.15
N GLY A 520 13.47 -16.57 4.94
CA GLY A 520 13.88 -15.27 4.42
C GLY A 520 12.81 -14.18 4.32
N ILE A 521 12.51 -13.57 5.47
CA ILE A 521 12.34 -12.10 5.53
C ILE A 521 13.26 -11.62 6.67
N HIS A 522 14.34 -10.93 6.32
CA HIS A 522 15.10 -10.12 7.27
C HIS A 522 14.41 -8.75 7.33
N ASP A 523 13.86 -8.41 8.49
CA ASP A 523 13.32 -7.07 8.74
C ASP A 523 14.00 -6.45 9.97
N ASP A 524 15.23 -6.00 9.75
CA ASP A 524 15.96 -5.11 10.65
C ASP A 524 16.09 -3.74 9.97
N ARG A 525 15.08 -2.88 10.15
CA ARG A 525 15.25 -1.43 9.98
C ARG A 525 14.61 -0.64 11.11
N PRO A 526 15.33 0.34 11.69
CA PRO A 526 14.81 1.15 12.77
C PRO A 526 13.75 2.12 12.27
N ILE A 527 12.75 2.38 13.11
CA ILE A 527 11.73 3.40 12.90
C ILE A 527 12.41 4.77 12.93
N GLN A 528 12.61 5.39 11.75
CA GLN A 528 12.88 6.81 11.62
C GLN A 528 11.84 7.45 10.70
N SER A 529 10.97 8.25 11.31
CA SER A 529 10.05 9.15 10.62
C SER A 529 10.83 10.19 9.82
N ASN A 530 10.83 10.05 8.50
CA ASN A 530 11.19 11.10 7.55
C ASN A 530 10.25 10.98 6.34
N TYR A 531 9.22 11.82 6.30
CA TYR A 531 8.34 11.94 5.14
C TYR A 531 9.12 12.55 3.96
N LEU A 532 9.68 11.70 3.12
CA LEU A 532 10.20 12.10 1.82
C LEU A 532 9.03 12.55 0.91
N PRO A 533 9.23 13.56 0.04
CA PRO A 533 8.24 13.90 -0.99
C PRO A 533 7.87 12.68 -1.83
N LEU A 534 6.60 12.58 -2.25
CA LEU A 534 6.07 11.41 -2.96
C LEU A 534 6.91 11.02 -4.18
N ASP A 535 7.41 12.00 -4.95
CA ASP A 535 8.26 11.76 -6.12
C ASP A 535 9.63 11.14 -5.75
N CYS A 536 10.19 11.50 -4.58
CA CYS A 536 11.41 10.86 -4.06
C CYS A 536 11.15 9.41 -3.70
N GLN A 537 10.01 9.12 -3.07
CA GLN A 537 9.63 7.77 -2.69
C GLN A 537 9.40 6.89 -3.94
N ILE A 538 8.66 7.38 -4.94
CA ILE A 538 8.47 6.69 -6.23
C ILE A 538 9.81 6.44 -6.94
N ALA A 539 10.73 7.42 -6.94
CA ALA A 539 12.06 7.25 -7.53
C ALA A 539 12.93 6.23 -6.78
N GLN A 540 12.83 6.19 -5.45
CA GLN A 540 13.59 5.27 -4.61
C GLN A 540 13.03 3.83 -4.71
N ASP A 541 11.71 3.67 -4.73
CA ASP A 541 11.05 2.37 -4.97
C ASP A 541 11.32 1.85 -6.38
N ALA A 542 11.38 2.72 -7.39
CA ALA A 542 11.77 2.34 -8.75
C ALA A 542 13.22 1.80 -8.82
N VAL A 543 14.13 2.30 -8.00
CA VAL A 543 15.50 1.76 -7.86
C VAL A 543 15.49 0.43 -7.10
N ASN A 544 14.82 0.37 -5.94
CA ASN A 544 14.76 -0.84 -5.11
C ASN A 544 14.09 -2.04 -5.83
N THR A 545 13.03 -1.79 -6.61
CA THR A 545 12.30 -2.83 -7.37
C THR A 545 12.98 -3.27 -8.66
N SER A 546 14.07 -2.61 -9.08
CA SER A 546 14.81 -2.94 -10.31
C SER A 546 15.69 -4.20 -10.21
N SER A 547 15.60 -4.97 -9.12
CA SER A 547 16.39 -6.18 -8.90
C SER A 547 15.94 -7.36 -9.78
N GLY A 548 16.62 -7.51 -10.93
CA GLY A 548 17.11 -8.81 -11.41
C GLY A 548 16.20 -9.72 -12.24
N LYS A 549 14.90 -9.44 -12.46
CA LYS A 549 14.00 -10.40 -13.16
C LYS A 549 13.12 -9.87 -14.31
N ASN A 550 13.06 -8.57 -14.57
CA ASN A 550 12.20 -8.05 -15.66
C ASN A 550 12.82 -6.84 -16.38
N ILE A 551 13.68 -7.13 -17.36
CA ILE A 551 14.52 -6.15 -18.08
C ILE A 551 13.69 -4.99 -18.65
N LYS A 552 12.51 -5.25 -19.22
CA LYS A 552 11.69 -4.20 -19.86
C LYS A 552 11.10 -3.20 -18.85
N GLY A 553 10.57 -3.68 -17.73
CA GLY A 553 10.06 -2.81 -16.66
C GLY A 553 11.17 -2.08 -15.90
N THR A 554 12.35 -2.70 -15.80
CA THR A 554 13.55 -2.12 -15.16
C THR A 554 14.02 -0.86 -15.88
N VAL A 555 14.01 -0.83 -17.22
CA VAL A 555 14.42 0.35 -18.00
C VAL A 555 13.48 1.54 -17.80
N ASP A 556 12.17 1.33 -17.79
CA ASP A 556 11.18 2.40 -17.59
C ASP A 556 11.25 2.97 -16.16
N ASN A 557 11.44 2.10 -15.16
CA ASN A 557 11.59 2.50 -13.75
C ASN A 557 12.90 3.28 -13.53
N LEU A 558 14.03 2.81 -14.05
CA LEU A 558 15.30 3.54 -13.99
C LEU A 558 15.24 4.87 -14.76
N THR A 559 14.48 4.96 -15.85
CA THR A 559 14.28 6.22 -16.59
C THR A 559 13.54 7.26 -15.74
N LYS A 560 12.49 6.85 -15.01
CA LYS A 560 11.76 7.73 -14.07
C LYS A 560 12.65 8.16 -12.90
N ALA A 561 13.36 7.22 -12.27
CA ALA A 561 14.31 7.52 -11.21
C ALA A 561 15.41 8.49 -11.68
N PHE A 562 15.95 8.30 -12.89
CA PHE A 562 16.92 9.20 -13.50
C PHE A 562 16.36 10.60 -13.76
N GLN A 563 15.13 10.72 -14.26
CA GLN A 563 14.50 12.03 -14.46
C GLN A 563 14.36 12.80 -13.14
N HIS A 564 13.90 12.15 -12.07
CA HIS A 564 13.79 12.76 -10.74
C HIS A 564 15.17 13.05 -10.09
N SER A 565 16.18 12.21 -10.34
CA SER A 565 17.55 12.43 -9.86
C SER A 565 18.22 13.71 -10.40
N LYS A 566 17.68 14.33 -11.46
CA LYS A 566 18.18 15.62 -11.98
C LYS A 566 17.78 16.81 -11.11
N THR A 567 16.73 16.67 -10.31
CA THR A 567 16.20 17.74 -9.43
C THR A 567 16.41 17.43 -7.95
N CYS A 568 16.51 16.16 -7.55
CA CYS A 568 16.73 15.74 -6.17
C CYS A 568 18.14 15.13 -5.94
N LYS A 569 18.94 15.77 -5.08
CA LYS A 569 20.34 15.36 -4.80
C LYS A 569 20.44 14.00 -4.10
N THR A 570 19.58 13.71 -3.13
CA THR A 570 19.58 12.43 -2.41
C THR A 570 19.19 11.27 -3.33
N CYS A 571 18.22 11.47 -4.23
CA CYS A 571 17.89 10.48 -5.26
C CYS A 571 19.01 10.29 -6.30
N ASN A 572 19.82 11.33 -6.55
CA ASN A 572 21.01 11.24 -7.41
C ASN A 572 22.10 10.36 -6.77
N GLU A 573 22.40 10.59 -5.49
CA GLU A 573 23.38 9.82 -4.73
C GLU A 573 22.93 8.35 -4.58
N ALA A 574 21.65 8.10 -4.32
CA ALA A 574 21.07 6.75 -4.24
C ALA A 574 21.12 6.00 -5.60
N LEU A 575 20.70 6.65 -6.69
CA LEU A 575 20.76 6.05 -8.04
C LEU A 575 22.21 5.82 -8.49
N GLY A 576 23.12 6.76 -8.19
CA GLY A 576 24.55 6.62 -8.50
C GLY A 576 25.20 5.46 -7.75
N THR A 577 24.82 5.24 -6.48
CA THR A 577 25.28 4.10 -5.67
C THR A 577 24.77 2.78 -6.25
N PHE A 578 23.46 2.69 -6.53
CA PHE A 578 22.85 1.50 -7.15
C PHE A 578 23.50 1.14 -8.50
N LEU A 579 23.69 2.12 -9.39
CA LEU A 579 24.36 1.90 -10.67
C LEU A 579 25.83 1.51 -10.48
N GLY A 580 26.52 2.07 -9.49
CA GLY A 580 27.88 1.71 -9.12
C GLY A 580 28.00 0.25 -8.67
N ASP A 581 27.05 -0.23 -7.87
CA ASP A 581 27.03 -1.63 -7.40
C ASP A 581 26.63 -2.60 -8.51
N LEU A 582 25.64 -2.23 -9.35
CA LEU A 582 25.27 -3.00 -10.55
C LEU A 582 26.46 -3.14 -11.53
N ILE A 583 27.26 -2.09 -11.71
CA ILE A 583 28.46 -2.13 -12.56
C ILE A 583 29.56 -3.04 -11.96
N LYS A 584 29.72 -3.06 -10.62
CA LYS A 584 30.63 -4.01 -9.94
C LYS A 584 30.16 -5.46 -10.15
N GLU A 585 28.86 -5.71 -10.00
CA GLU A 585 28.26 -7.05 -10.14
C GLU A 585 28.37 -7.57 -11.59
N LEU A 586 28.26 -6.68 -12.58
CA LEU A 586 28.49 -6.99 -14.00
C LEU A 586 29.98 -7.11 -14.39
N GLY A 587 30.92 -6.88 -13.46
CA GLY A 587 32.36 -7.10 -13.67
C GLY A 587 33.05 -6.15 -14.66
N VAL A 588 32.39 -5.06 -15.09
CA VAL A 588 32.91 -4.16 -16.12
C VAL A 588 33.90 -3.15 -15.52
N ARG A 589 35.20 -3.35 -15.74
CA ARG A 589 36.23 -2.35 -15.40
C ARG A 589 36.11 -1.11 -16.30
N LEU A 590 35.46 -0.07 -15.79
CA LEU A 590 35.56 1.28 -16.37
C LEU A 590 36.87 1.97 -15.94
N PRO A 591 37.47 2.82 -16.79
CA PRO A 591 38.61 3.65 -16.39
C PRO A 591 38.19 4.62 -15.28
N SER A 592 39.07 4.80 -14.28
CA SER A 592 38.77 5.59 -13.08
C SER A 592 38.57 7.09 -13.40
N VAL A 593 37.35 7.58 -13.24
CA VAL A 593 37.01 9.01 -13.31
C VAL A 593 36.52 9.48 -11.94
N ASN A 594 37.05 10.60 -11.45
CA ASN A 594 36.80 11.08 -10.09
C ASN A 594 35.33 11.52 -9.89
N VAL A 595 34.70 10.99 -8.83
CA VAL A 595 33.26 11.09 -8.59
C VAL A 595 32.89 12.41 -7.91
N SER A 596 32.92 13.52 -8.65
CA SER A 596 32.47 14.81 -8.11
C SER A 596 31.61 15.67 -9.03
N ILE A 597 31.66 15.49 -10.36
CA ILE A 597 30.69 16.10 -11.29
C ILE A 597 30.40 15.14 -12.43
N ILE A 598 29.29 14.39 -12.36
CA ILE A 598 28.82 13.55 -13.48
C ILE A 598 27.53 14.12 -14.07
N ARG A 599 27.65 15.05 -15.01
CA ARG A 599 26.58 15.34 -15.97
C ARG A 599 26.58 14.23 -17.03
N PHE A 600 25.80 13.17 -16.79
CA PHE A 600 25.58 12.11 -17.78
C PHE A 600 24.83 12.65 -19.01
N THR A 601 25.56 12.87 -20.10
CA THR A 601 25.00 13.08 -21.44
C THR A 601 24.95 11.74 -22.16
N LEU A 602 23.89 10.96 -21.93
CA LEU A 602 23.64 9.69 -22.63
C LEU A 602 23.20 9.97 -24.07
N VAL A 603 24.18 10.01 -24.99
CA VAL A 603 23.91 9.93 -26.43
C VAL A 603 23.55 8.49 -26.76
N PHE A 604 22.29 8.25 -27.10
CA PHE A 604 21.81 6.93 -27.53
C PHE A 604 22.54 6.50 -28.81
N LEU A 605 23.32 5.42 -28.73
CA LEU A 605 23.90 4.76 -29.90
C LEU A 605 22.79 4.07 -30.70
N SER A 606 22.51 4.62 -31.88
CA SER A 606 21.58 4.03 -32.85
C SER A 606 22.19 2.74 -33.40
N PHE A 607 21.61 1.58 -33.04
CA PHE A 607 22.04 0.28 -33.51
C PHE A 607 21.62 0.09 -34.97
N LYS A 608 22.53 0.44 -35.89
CA LYS A 608 22.37 0.29 -37.33
C LYS A 608 22.84 -1.11 -37.73
N SER A 609 21.91 -2.05 -37.89
CA SER A 609 22.27 -3.38 -38.40
C SER A 609 22.84 -3.27 -39.82
N ARG A 610 23.95 -3.97 -40.03
CA ARG A 610 24.32 -4.49 -41.35
C ARG A 610 23.67 -5.86 -41.53
#